data_AF-S8FT05-F1
#
_entry.id   AF-S8FT05-F1
#
_cell.length_a   1.000
_cell.length_b   1.000
_cell.length_c   1.000
_cell.angle_alpha   90.00
_cell.angle_beta   90.00
_cell.angle_gamma   90.00
#
_symmetry.space_group_name_H-M   'P 1'
#
loop_
_entity.id
_entity.type
_entity.pdbx_description
1 polymer ?
#
loop_
_entity_poly.entity_id
_entity_poly.type
_entity_poly.pdbx_seq_one_letter_code
_entity_poly.pdbx_strand_id
1 'polypeptide(L)'
;LNNMAQQLMRMGRYEEAESLHRQAIEVKERGLGTDHITTALSYNAMGKTYIRLNRLDEAEMYLQKALAIREASPRPQDEIDAAVTRENMAVVYEMRGDLPRARQIRRVGSPNNMLCANEKCELFQIKRSILLQCGGCKSIYYCGQDCQKRDWKRHKKYCKK
;
A
#
# COMPACT_ATOMS: atom_id res chain seq x y z
N LEU A 1 -5.50 -19.04 6.59
CA LEU A 1 -6.32 -17.80 6.62
C LEU A 1 -5.86 -16.76 5.59
N ASN A 2 -4.68 -16.13 5.74
CA ASN A 2 -4.25 -15.06 4.82
C ASN A 2 -4.21 -15.45 3.33
N ASN A 3 -3.68 -16.63 2.97
CA ASN A 3 -3.60 -17.05 1.58
C ASN A 3 -5.00 -17.23 0.95
N MET A 4 -5.94 -17.79 1.72
CA MET A 4 -7.33 -17.96 1.28
C MET A 4 -8.03 -16.61 1.12
N ALA A 5 -7.82 -15.69 2.06
CA ALA A 5 -8.32 -14.32 1.94
C ALA A 5 -7.77 -13.61 0.68
N GLN A 6 -6.50 -13.82 0.34
CA GLN A 6 -5.93 -13.27 -0.90
C GLN A 6 -6.54 -13.88 -2.17
N GLN A 7 -6.97 -15.15 -2.16
CA GLN A 7 -7.73 -15.73 -3.27
C GLN A 7 -9.09 -15.03 -3.42
N LEU A 8 -9.80 -14.83 -2.32
CA LEU A 8 -11.08 -14.12 -2.30
C LEU A 8 -10.94 -12.68 -2.78
N MET A 9 -9.87 -11.98 -2.37
CA MET A 9 -9.52 -10.64 -2.88
C MET A 9 -9.37 -10.62 -4.40
N ARG A 10 -8.75 -11.65 -4.99
CA ARG A 10 -8.61 -11.76 -6.46
C ARG A 10 -9.93 -12.05 -7.17
N MET A 11 -10.84 -12.76 -6.51
CA MET A 11 -12.20 -13.02 -7.01
C MET A 11 -13.18 -11.85 -6.79
N GLY A 12 -12.75 -10.77 -6.13
CA GLY A 12 -13.61 -9.63 -5.81
C GLY A 12 -14.53 -9.83 -4.59
N ARG A 13 -14.33 -10.90 -3.82
CA ARG A 13 -15.12 -11.26 -2.63
C ARG A 13 -14.50 -10.63 -1.38
N TYR A 14 -14.57 -9.31 -1.25
CA TYR A 14 -13.78 -8.56 -0.26
C TYR A 14 -14.29 -8.70 1.17
N GLU A 15 -15.60 -8.80 1.38
CA GLU A 15 -16.25 -8.96 2.69
C GLU A 15 -15.87 -10.31 3.32
N GLU A 16 -15.81 -11.36 2.49
CA GLU A 16 -15.35 -12.67 2.94
C GLU A 16 -13.84 -12.68 3.23
N ALA A 17 -13.06 -11.94 2.43
CA ALA A 17 -11.65 -11.73 2.70
C ALA A 17 -11.42 -10.95 4.01
N GLU A 18 -12.25 -9.95 4.32
CA GLU A 18 -12.22 -9.18 5.56
C GLU A 18 -12.42 -10.10 6.76
N SER A 19 -13.42 -10.99 6.72
CA SER A 19 -13.67 -11.97 7.78
C SER A 19 -12.44 -12.86 8.03
N LEU A 20 -11.84 -13.41 6.98
CA LEU A 20 -10.66 -14.26 7.12
C LEU A 20 -9.41 -13.50 7.58
N HIS A 21 -9.22 -12.26 7.12
CA HIS A 21 -8.13 -11.42 7.59
C HIS A 21 -8.31 -11.02 9.05
N ARG A 22 -9.55 -10.79 9.52
CA ARG A 22 -9.85 -10.48 10.93
C ARG A 22 -9.49 -11.66 11.83
N GLN A 23 -9.92 -12.87 11.46
CA GLN A 23 -9.53 -14.09 12.17
C GLN A 23 -8.00 -14.29 12.18
N ALA A 24 -7.33 -14.00 11.06
CA ALA A 24 -5.87 -14.11 10.99
C ALA A 24 -5.15 -13.09 11.88
N ILE A 25 -5.71 -11.89 12.05
CA ILE A 25 -5.20 -10.89 12.98
C ILE A 25 -5.36 -11.38 14.41
N GLU A 26 -6.58 -11.79 14.79
CA GLU A 26 -6.89 -12.21 16.16
C GLU A 26 -6.02 -13.39 16.64
N VAL A 27 -5.74 -14.35 15.76
CA VAL A 27 -4.85 -15.48 16.06
C VAL A 27 -3.41 -15.00 16.25
N LYS A 28 -2.94 -14.08 15.42
CA LYS A 28 -1.55 -13.58 15.48
C LYS A 28 -1.33 -12.62 16.63
N GLU A 29 -2.29 -11.75 16.94
CA GLU A 29 -2.23 -10.89 18.12
C GLU A 29 -2.15 -11.74 19.40
N ARG A 30 -2.96 -12.79 19.51
CA ARG A 30 -2.92 -13.71 20.67
C ARG A 30 -1.62 -14.53 20.74
N GLY A 31 -1.11 -14.99 19.61
CA GLY A 31 0.05 -15.90 19.58
C GLY A 31 1.41 -15.20 19.57
N LEU A 32 1.51 -14.05 18.93
CA LEU A 32 2.78 -13.35 18.65
C LEU A 32 2.84 -11.95 19.25
N GLY A 33 1.69 -11.37 19.62
CA GLY A 33 1.56 -9.99 20.04
C GLY A 33 1.21 -9.03 18.90
N THR A 34 0.76 -7.83 19.28
CA THR A 34 0.32 -6.77 18.36
C THR A 34 1.48 -6.18 17.57
N ASP A 35 2.69 -6.17 18.14
CA ASP A 35 3.88 -5.51 17.57
C ASP A 35 4.79 -6.45 16.78
N HIS A 36 4.36 -7.70 16.58
CA HIS A 36 5.14 -8.68 15.86
C HIS A 36 5.05 -8.47 14.34
N ILE A 37 6.16 -8.65 13.63
CA ILE A 37 6.23 -8.39 12.18
C ILE A 37 5.25 -9.25 11.35
N THR A 38 5.03 -10.50 11.75
CA THR A 38 4.03 -11.38 11.14
C THR A 38 2.59 -10.88 11.36
N THR A 39 2.33 -10.16 12.45
CA THR A 39 1.05 -9.47 12.70
C THR A 39 0.91 -8.26 11.78
N ALA A 40 1.99 -7.49 11.58
CA ALA A 40 2.04 -6.38 10.61
C ALA A 40 1.67 -6.81 9.18
N LEU A 41 2.07 -8.01 8.73
CA LEU A 41 1.64 -8.58 7.46
C LEU A 41 0.11 -8.68 7.34
N SER A 42 -0.57 -9.11 8.42
CA SER A 42 -2.02 -9.21 8.44
C SER A 42 -2.70 -7.84 8.51
N TYR A 43 -2.15 -6.89 9.28
CA TYR A 43 -2.67 -5.52 9.29
C TYR A 43 -2.58 -4.86 7.91
N ASN A 44 -1.45 -4.99 7.21
CA ASN A 44 -1.31 -4.45 5.86
C ASN A 44 -2.30 -5.11 4.88
N ALA A 45 -2.52 -6.42 4.99
CA ALA A 45 -3.50 -7.12 4.17
C ALA A 45 -4.93 -6.63 4.44
N MET A 46 -5.28 -6.42 5.72
CA MET A 46 -6.56 -5.85 6.13
C MET A 46 -6.74 -4.42 5.60
N GLY A 47 -5.70 -3.59 5.69
CA GLY A 47 -5.70 -2.25 5.10
C GLY A 47 -6.01 -2.27 3.61
N LYS A 48 -5.38 -3.18 2.85
CA LYS A 48 -5.68 -3.38 1.43
C LYS A 48 -7.11 -3.86 1.19
N THR A 49 -7.66 -4.73 2.04
CA THR A 49 -9.07 -5.14 1.95
C THR A 49 -10.01 -3.96 2.12
N TYR A 50 -9.76 -3.10 3.12
CA TYR A 50 -10.59 -1.91 3.33
C TYR A 50 -10.48 -0.88 2.20
N ILE A 51 -9.33 -0.73 1.55
CA ILE A 51 -9.22 0.07 0.30
C ILE A 51 -10.20 -0.46 -0.76
N ARG A 52 -10.29 -1.78 -0.94
CA ARG A 52 -11.19 -2.40 -1.93
C ARG A 52 -12.67 -2.26 -1.57
N LEU A 53 -12.98 -2.21 -0.28
CA LEU A 53 -14.31 -1.93 0.24
C LEU A 53 -14.63 -0.42 0.29
N ASN A 54 -13.71 0.45 -0.14
CA ASN A 54 -13.82 1.91 -0.04
C ASN A 54 -14.03 2.43 1.41
N ARG A 55 -13.53 1.69 2.40
CA ARG A 55 -13.55 2.01 3.83
C ARG A 55 -12.22 2.64 4.24
N LEU A 56 -12.02 3.89 3.84
CA LEU A 56 -10.70 4.53 3.81
C LEU A 56 -10.13 4.84 5.19
N ASP A 57 -10.99 5.10 6.18
CA ASP A 57 -10.56 5.39 7.56
C ASP A 57 -10.02 4.13 8.24
N GLU A 58 -10.74 3.01 8.11
CA GLU A 58 -10.26 1.72 8.61
C GLU A 58 -9.01 1.25 7.86
N ALA A 59 -8.93 1.49 6.55
CA ALA A 59 -7.74 1.20 5.78
C ALA A 59 -6.51 1.94 6.34
N GLU A 60 -6.62 3.25 6.55
CA GLU A 60 -5.52 4.05 7.10
C GLU A 60 -5.11 3.56 8.49
N MET A 61 -6.07 3.30 9.38
CA MET A 61 -5.79 2.82 10.74
C MET A 61 -4.95 1.53 10.72
N TYR A 62 -5.34 0.53 9.92
CA TYR A 62 -4.60 -0.74 9.86
C TYR A 62 -3.24 -0.60 9.16
N LEU A 63 -3.14 0.25 8.13
CA LEU A 63 -1.87 0.52 7.47
C LEU A 63 -0.89 1.27 8.37
N GLN A 64 -1.36 2.20 9.20
CA GLN A 64 -0.54 2.87 10.21
C GLN A 64 0.04 1.88 11.22
N LYS A 65 -0.78 0.95 11.74
CA LYS A 65 -0.29 -0.13 12.63
C LYS A 65 0.78 -0.98 11.95
N ALA A 66 0.54 -1.40 10.70
CA ALA A 66 1.52 -2.19 9.96
C ALA A 66 2.83 -1.45 9.71
N LEU A 67 2.74 -0.15 9.37
CA LEU A 67 3.90 0.67 9.06
C LEU A 67 4.76 0.90 10.30
N ALA A 68 4.15 1.24 11.43
CA ALA A 68 4.87 1.47 12.69
C ALA A 68 5.73 0.26 13.10
N ILE A 69 5.17 -0.96 12.99
CA ILE A 69 5.89 -2.20 13.30
C ILE A 69 7.05 -2.44 12.32
N ARG A 70 6.82 -2.21 11.03
CA ARG A 70 7.84 -2.40 9.98
C ARG A 70 8.98 -1.38 10.11
N GLU A 71 8.67 -0.14 10.48
CA GLU A 71 9.67 0.92 10.71
C GLU A 71 10.47 0.74 11.99
N ALA A 72 9.87 0.12 13.02
CA ALA A 72 10.58 -0.22 14.26
C ALA A 72 11.52 -1.44 14.11
N SER A 73 11.38 -2.21 13.03
CA SER A 73 12.20 -3.41 12.81
C SER A 73 13.56 -3.08 12.19
N PRO A 74 14.67 -3.63 12.71
CA PRO A 74 16.01 -3.41 12.16
C PRO A 74 16.29 -4.26 10.90
N ARG A 75 15.37 -5.14 10.48
CA ARG A 75 15.63 -6.08 9.38
C ARG A 75 15.46 -5.35 8.03
N PRO A 76 16.43 -5.40 7.11
CA PRO A 76 16.33 -4.73 5.81
C PRO A 76 15.09 -5.12 5.00
N GLN A 77 14.65 -6.38 5.11
CA GLN A 77 13.43 -6.84 4.44
C GLN A 77 12.19 -6.09 4.91
N ASP A 78 12.12 -5.72 6.19
CA ASP A 78 10.96 -5.03 6.75
C ASP A 78 10.87 -3.59 6.26
N GLU A 79 12.00 -2.98 5.86
CA GLU A 79 12.05 -1.67 5.22
C GLU A 79 11.46 -1.70 3.80
N ILE A 80 11.73 -2.77 3.05
CA ILE A 80 11.11 -3.00 1.73
C ILE A 80 9.60 -3.23 1.89
N ASP A 81 9.22 -4.02 2.89
CA ASP A 81 7.83 -4.26 3.27
C ASP A 81 7.10 -2.98 3.74
N ALA A 82 7.82 -2.06 4.39
CA ALA A 82 7.32 -0.74 4.74
C ALA A 82 6.98 0.06 3.47
N ALA A 83 7.76 -0.06 2.39
CA ALA A 83 7.45 0.56 1.10
C ALA A 83 6.09 0.10 0.54
N VAL A 84 5.75 -1.19 0.66
CA VAL A 84 4.42 -1.73 0.28
C VAL A 84 3.31 -1.08 1.10
N THR A 85 3.54 -0.92 2.40
CA THR A 85 2.57 -0.27 3.30
C THR A 85 2.35 1.18 2.92
N ARG A 86 3.45 1.92 2.70
CA ARG A 86 3.41 3.33 2.30
C ARG A 86 2.71 3.52 0.96
N GLU A 87 2.88 2.59 0.02
CA GLU A 87 2.14 2.62 -1.24
C GLU A 87 0.63 2.42 -1.03
N ASN A 88 0.22 1.44 -0.23
CA ASN A 88 -1.20 1.27 0.11
C ASN A 88 -1.77 2.53 0.82
N MET A 89 -1.00 3.18 1.70
CA MET A 89 -1.40 4.44 2.32
C MET A 89 -1.52 5.57 1.29
N ALA A 90 -0.59 5.63 0.33
CA ALA A 90 -0.66 6.60 -0.75
C ALA A 90 -1.93 6.42 -1.60
N VAL A 91 -2.35 5.17 -1.85
CA VAL A 91 -3.64 4.88 -2.51
C VAL A 91 -4.83 5.41 -1.69
N VAL A 92 -4.81 5.26 -0.37
CA VAL A 92 -5.85 5.86 0.50
C VAL A 92 -5.92 7.38 0.31
N TYR A 93 -4.78 8.06 0.35
CA TYR A 93 -4.73 9.51 0.17
C TYR A 93 -5.15 9.95 -1.25
N GLU A 94 -4.78 9.20 -2.29
CA GLU A 94 -5.27 9.43 -3.65
C GLU A 94 -6.79 9.31 -3.76
N MET A 95 -7.38 8.29 -3.13
CA MET A 95 -8.83 8.09 -3.14
C MET A 95 -9.58 9.21 -2.40
N ARG A 96 -8.95 9.83 -1.40
CA ARG A 96 -9.46 11.04 -0.73
C ARG A 96 -9.17 12.34 -1.50
N GLY A 97 -8.37 12.30 -2.57
CA GLY A 97 -7.96 13.47 -3.35
C GLY A 97 -6.76 14.25 -2.78
N ASP A 98 -6.09 13.72 -1.75
CA ASP A 98 -4.88 14.33 -1.15
C ASP A 98 -3.61 13.81 -1.83
N LEU A 99 -3.39 14.27 -3.06
CA LEU A 99 -2.20 13.92 -3.85
C LEU A 99 -0.88 14.40 -3.21
N PRO A 100 -0.80 15.58 -2.56
CA PRO A 100 0.40 16.00 -1.84
C PRO A 100 0.82 15.00 -0.75
N ARG A 101 -0.12 14.53 0.07
CA ARG A 101 0.17 13.57 1.14
C ARG A 101 0.50 12.18 0.59
N ALA A 102 -0.17 11.73 -0.46
CA ALA A 102 0.16 10.49 -1.17
C ALA A 102 1.61 10.49 -1.67
N ARG A 103 2.07 11.61 -2.23
CA ARG A 103 3.46 11.80 -2.64
C ARG A 103 4.41 11.83 -1.45
N GLN A 104 4.07 12.54 -0.38
CA GLN A 104 4.92 12.66 0.79
C GLN A 104 5.22 11.29 1.40
N ILE A 105 4.18 10.46 1.60
CA ILE A 105 4.36 9.14 2.22
C ILE A 105 5.23 8.20 1.35
N ARG A 106 5.10 8.23 0.02
CA ARG A 106 5.98 7.47 -0.89
C ARG A 106 7.45 7.87 -0.78
N ARG A 107 7.73 9.15 -0.50
CA ARG A 107 9.09 9.69 -0.44
C ARG A 107 9.85 9.33 0.82
N VAL A 108 9.16 8.91 1.89
CA VAL A 108 9.81 8.53 3.16
C VAL A 108 10.85 7.44 2.95
N GLY A 109 10.60 6.45 2.10
CA GLY A 109 11.56 5.37 1.80
C GLY A 109 12.62 5.70 0.75
N SER A 110 12.71 6.95 0.28
CA SER A 110 13.76 7.35 -0.68
C SER A 110 15.16 7.20 -0.07
N PRO A 111 16.18 6.76 -0.82
CA PRO A 111 16.17 6.48 -2.25
C PRO A 111 15.92 5.00 -2.64
N ASN A 112 15.85 4.07 -1.69
CA ASN A 112 15.96 2.63 -1.98
C ASN A 112 14.72 1.80 -1.62
N ASN A 113 13.73 2.38 -0.94
CA ASN A 113 12.54 1.71 -0.44
C ASN A 113 11.28 2.45 -0.88
N MET A 114 11.20 2.75 -2.17
CA MET A 114 10.05 3.40 -2.81
C MET A 114 9.39 2.41 -3.76
N LEU A 115 8.06 2.29 -3.77
CA LEU A 115 7.38 1.48 -4.77
C LEU A 115 6.71 2.31 -5.85
N CYS A 116 6.56 1.67 -7.01
CA CYS A 116 5.79 2.19 -8.13
C CYS A 116 4.29 2.09 -7.80
N ALA A 117 3.53 3.17 -8.02
CA ALA A 117 2.08 3.11 -7.81
C ALA A 117 1.32 2.29 -8.87
N ASN A 118 1.99 1.77 -9.89
CA ASN A 118 1.40 0.85 -10.84
C ASN A 118 1.39 -0.56 -10.22
N GLU A 119 0.23 -0.97 -9.68
CA GLU A 119 0.02 -2.30 -9.09
C GLU A 119 0.21 -3.46 -10.09
N LYS A 120 0.22 -3.17 -11.40
CA LYS A 120 0.47 -4.16 -12.47
C LYS A 120 1.93 -4.18 -12.94
N CYS A 121 2.82 -3.41 -12.30
CA CYS A 121 4.22 -3.37 -12.70
C CYS A 121 4.95 -4.64 -12.23
N GLU A 122 5.33 -5.49 -13.18
CA GLU A 122 6.04 -6.75 -12.93
C GLU A 122 7.51 -6.56 -12.53
N LEU A 123 8.06 -5.36 -12.73
CA LEU A 123 9.48 -5.09 -12.54
C LEU A 123 9.90 -4.89 -11.07
N PHE A 124 8.93 -4.73 -10.14
CA PHE A 124 9.12 -4.55 -8.70
C PHE A 124 10.38 -3.73 -8.31
N GLN A 125 10.52 -2.53 -8.89
CA GLN A 125 11.69 -1.68 -8.66
C GLN A 125 11.50 -0.84 -7.40
N ILE A 126 12.55 -0.81 -6.55
CA ILE A 126 12.51 -0.10 -5.26
C ILE A 126 13.39 1.17 -5.22
N LYS A 127 14.30 1.31 -6.18
CA LYS A 127 15.24 2.44 -6.26
C LYS A 127 14.61 3.61 -7.00
N ARG A 128 14.66 4.78 -6.36
CA ARG A 128 14.22 6.06 -6.92
C ARG A 128 14.86 6.36 -8.27
N SER A 129 16.15 6.11 -8.42
CA SER A 129 16.88 6.36 -9.68
C SER A 129 16.31 5.55 -10.84
N ILE A 130 15.98 4.28 -10.62
CA ILE A 130 15.39 3.39 -11.64
C ILE A 130 13.93 3.78 -11.90
N LEU A 131 13.17 4.03 -10.84
CA LEU A 131 11.76 4.44 -10.95
C LEU A 131 11.59 5.78 -11.72
N LEU A 132 12.55 6.70 -11.61
CA LEU A 132 12.56 7.96 -12.38
C LEU A 132 12.81 7.75 -13.88
N GLN A 133 13.45 6.65 -14.26
CA GLN A 133 13.80 6.32 -15.64
C GLN A 133 12.74 5.45 -16.33
N CYS A 134 11.73 4.94 -15.59
CA CYS A 134 10.71 4.07 -16.15
C CYS A 134 9.85 4.78 -17.20
N GLY A 135 9.90 4.32 -18.46
CA GLY A 135 9.19 4.92 -19.59
C GLY A 135 7.66 4.81 -19.53
N GLY A 136 7.15 3.81 -18.80
CA GLY A 136 5.71 3.58 -18.64
C GLY A 136 5.04 4.55 -17.68
N CYS A 137 5.71 4.95 -16.59
CA CYS A 137 5.18 5.81 -15.56
C CYS A 137 6.36 6.43 -14.79
N LYS A 138 6.50 7.77 -14.74
CA LYS A 138 7.31 8.47 -13.73
C LYS A 138 6.62 8.36 -12.34
N SER A 139 6.31 7.12 -11.96
CA SER A 139 5.17 6.67 -11.13
C SER A 139 5.21 7.12 -9.68
N ILE A 140 6.39 7.46 -9.18
CA ILE A 140 6.58 7.82 -7.76
C ILE A 140 5.97 9.17 -7.39
N TYR A 141 5.63 9.99 -8.39
CA TYR A 141 5.36 11.39 -8.15
C TYR A 141 4.00 11.91 -8.56
N TYR A 142 3.15 11.18 -9.30
CA TYR A 142 1.91 11.69 -9.92
C TYR A 142 1.45 13.07 -9.42
N CYS A 143 1.97 14.14 -10.03
CA CYS A 143 1.64 15.53 -9.66
C CYS A 143 1.81 16.56 -10.78
N GLY A 144 2.31 16.16 -11.95
CA GLY A 144 2.64 17.09 -13.03
C GLY A 144 1.74 16.89 -14.23
N GLN A 145 1.53 17.93 -15.04
CA GLN A 145 0.76 17.85 -16.30
C GLN A 145 1.23 16.71 -17.22
N ASP A 146 2.53 16.39 -17.23
CA ASP A 146 3.07 15.26 -18.01
C ASP A 146 2.64 13.89 -17.47
N CYS A 147 2.46 13.76 -16.15
CA CYS A 147 1.97 12.54 -15.51
C CYS A 147 0.47 12.31 -15.80
N GLN A 148 -0.31 13.39 -15.95
CA GLN A 148 -1.75 13.33 -16.25
C GLN A 148 -2.03 12.72 -17.64
N LYS A 149 -1.08 12.78 -18.59
CA LYS A 149 -1.25 12.23 -19.95
C LYS A 149 -0.97 10.72 -20.06
N ARG A 150 -0.18 10.13 -19.15
CA ARG A 150 0.37 8.77 -19.31
C ARG A 150 -0.38 7.66 -18.54
N ASP A 151 -1.04 7.98 -17.43
CA ASP A 151 -1.97 7.08 -16.68
C ASP A 151 -3.31 7.79 -16.38
N TRP A 152 -3.84 8.45 -17.42
CA TRP A 152 -5.02 9.31 -17.32
C TRP A 152 -6.27 8.55 -16.83
N LYS A 153 -6.47 7.29 -17.22
CA LYS A 153 -7.69 6.53 -16.91
C LYS A 153 -7.91 6.34 -15.41
N ARG A 154 -6.86 6.08 -14.63
CA ARG A 154 -6.97 5.91 -13.17
C ARG A 154 -7.05 7.25 -12.44
N HIS A 155 -6.31 8.26 -12.91
CA HIS A 155 -6.17 9.54 -12.22
C HIS A 155 -7.19 10.62 -12.59
N LYS A 156 -7.86 10.52 -13.75
CA LYS A 156 -8.83 11.53 -14.23
C LYS A 156 -9.87 11.90 -13.17
N LYS A 157 -10.34 10.93 -12.37
CA LYS A 157 -11.35 11.13 -11.32
C LYS A 157 -10.85 11.90 -10.09
N TYR A 158 -9.54 12.00 -9.88
CA TYR A 158 -8.93 12.65 -8.72
C TYR A 158 -8.14 13.91 -9.08
N CYS A 159 -7.99 14.20 -10.38
CA CYS A 159 -7.33 15.39 -10.87
C CYS A 159 -8.33 16.55 -10.94
N LYS A 160 -8.30 17.46 -9.94
CA LYS A 160 -8.95 18.77 -10.09
C LYS A 160 -8.15 19.59 -11.11
N LYS A 161 -8.87 20.25 -12.02
CA LYS A 161 -8.30 21.19 -13.00
C LYS A 161 -7.53 22.31 -12.31
#